data_AF-R2Y1D7-F1
#
_entry.id   AF-R2Y1D7-F1
#
_cell.length_a   1.000
_cell.length_b   1.000
_cell.length_c   1.000
_cell.angle_alpha   90.00
_cell.angle_beta   90.00
_cell.angle_gamma   90.00
#
_symmetry.space_group_name_H-M   'P 1'
#
loop_
_entity.id
_entity.type
_entity.pdbx_description
1 polymer ?
#
loop_
_entity_poly.entity_id
_entity_poly.type
_entity_poly.pdbx_seq_one_letter_code
_entity_poly.pdbx_strand_id
1 'polypeptide(L)'
;MAFDEVIYTISSIIRQSKDGELKENLMALNWEVKKNGIPTSSEDTTETSSFSRLIQDLEQLSEQANDYSDRIHLNELKEELLSDGIEVS
;
A
#
# COMPACT_ATOMS: atom_id res chain seq x y z
N MET A 1 -4.54 -1.98 11.04
CA MET A 1 -4.43 -0.60 10.54
C MET A 1 -5.77 -0.17 9.99
N ALA A 2 -6.26 0.99 10.39
CA ALA A 2 -7.51 1.54 9.88
C ALA A 2 -7.34 2.12 8.47
N PHE A 3 -8.43 2.17 7.71
CA PHE A 3 -8.46 2.72 6.35
C PHE A 3 -7.87 4.14 6.24
N ASP A 4 -8.20 5.02 7.18
CA ASP A 4 -7.68 6.40 7.20
C ASP A 4 -6.17 6.47 7.47
N GLU A 5 -5.63 5.49 8.22
CA GLU A 5 -4.20 5.40 8.51
C GLU A 5 -3.43 4.98 7.24
N VAL A 6 -3.95 4.04 6.46
CA VAL A 6 -3.36 3.65 5.16
C VAL A 6 -3.25 4.87 4.24
N ILE A 7 -4.35 5.62 4.11
CA ILE A 7 -4.39 6.85 3.31
C ILE A 7 -3.36 7.87 3.80
N TYR A 8 -3.29 8.06 5.12
CA TYR A 8 -2.35 8.99 5.72
C TYR A 8 -0.90 8.59 5.45
N THR A 9 -0.57 7.31 5.61
CA THR A 9 0.78 6.77 5.42
C THR A 9 1.22 6.88 3.97
N ILE A 10 0.38 6.49 3.00
CA ILE A 10 0.69 6.68 1.56
C ILE A 10 0.90 8.18 1.25
N SER A 11 0.05 9.06 1.80
CA SER A 11 0.20 10.52 1.65
C SER A 11 1.49 11.07 2.29
N SER A 12 2.02 10.41 3.33
CA SER A 12 3.30 10.75 3.95
C SER A 12 4.46 10.36 3.03
N ILE A 13 4.45 9.14 2.49
CA ILE A 13 5.48 8.63 1.56
C ILE A 13 5.56 9.53 0.32
N ILE A 14 4.42 9.90 -0.28
CA ILE A 14 4.37 10.81 -1.44
C ILE A 14 5.06 12.16 -1.14
N ARG A 15 4.88 12.70 0.07
CA ARG A 15 5.46 14.00 0.44
C ARG A 15 6.98 13.92 0.61
N GLN A 16 7.48 12.78 1.06
CA GLN A 16 8.90 12.56 1.35
C GLN A 16 9.70 12.12 0.12
N SER A 17 9.07 11.34 -0.77
CA SER A 17 9.71 10.86 -1.98
C SER A 17 10.10 12.02 -2.91
N LYS A 18 11.27 11.87 -3.51
CA LYS A 18 11.81 12.76 -4.55
C LYS A 18 11.67 12.17 -5.95
N ASP A 19 11.23 10.91 -6.06
CA ASP A 19 11.01 10.21 -7.32
C ASP A 19 9.65 10.64 -7.90
N GLY A 20 9.69 11.34 -9.04
CA GLY A 20 8.48 11.90 -9.66
C GLY A 20 7.51 10.82 -10.13
N GLU A 21 8.03 9.73 -10.72
CA GLU A 21 7.22 8.63 -11.25
C GLU A 21 6.58 7.84 -10.11
N LEU A 22 7.36 7.53 -9.07
CA LEU A 22 6.84 6.87 -7.87
C LEU A 22 5.74 7.69 -7.20
N LYS A 23 5.90 9.02 -7.12
CA LYS A 23 4.87 9.91 -6.55
C LYS A 23 3.58 9.87 -7.34
N GLU A 24 3.65 9.92 -8.66
CA GLU A 24 2.45 9.84 -9.51
C GLU A 24 1.72 8.50 -9.30
N ASN A 25 2.47 7.40 -9.27
CA ASN A 25 1.91 6.07 -9.01
C ASN A 25 1.29 5.96 -7.61
N LEU A 26 1.97 6.45 -6.57
CA LEU A 26 1.43 6.47 -5.21
C LEU A 26 0.23 7.40 -5.07
N MET A 27 0.19 8.53 -5.78
CA MET A 27 -0.97 9.42 -5.82
C MET A 27 -2.18 8.73 -6.43
N ALA A 28 -1.99 7.98 -7.53
CA ALA A 28 -3.05 7.19 -8.15
C ALA A 28 -3.56 6.12 -7.18
N LEU A 29 -2.67 5.35 -6.56
CA LEU A 29 -3.01 4.33 -5.57
C LEU A 29 -3.78 4.92 -4.38
N ASN A 30 -3.30 6.02 -3.81
CA ASN A 30 -3.94 6.71 -2.69
C ASN A 30 -5.35 7.23 -3.06
N TRP A 31 -5.53 7.69 -4.30
CA TRP A 31 -6.83 8.13 -4.79
C TRP A 31 -7.79 6.95 -4.99
N GLU A 32 -7.32 5.83 -5.53
CA GLU A 32 -8.12 4.62 -5.67
C GLU A 32 -8.59 4.09 -4.32
N VAL A 33 -7.67 4.00 -3.35
CA VAL A 33 -7.99 3.61 -1.97
C VAL A 33 -9.05 4.56 -1.39
N LYS A 34 -8.88 5.88 -1.48
CA LYS A 34 -9.87 6.88 -1.01
C LYS A 34 -11.25 6.71 -1.64
N LYS A 35 -11.30 6.44 -2.94
CA LYS A 35 -12.55 6.45 -3.70
C LYS A 35 -13.32 5.14 -3.57
N ASN A 36 -12.61 4.02 -3.59
CA ASN A 36 -13.21 2.69 -3.71
C ASN A 36 -13.11 1.87 -2.42
N GLY A 37 -12.42 2.38 -1.39
CA GLY A 37 -12.02 1.57 -0.25
C GLY A 37 -10.74 0.78 -0.54
N ILE A 38 -10.26 0.00 0.44
CA ILE A 38 -9.17 -0.95 0.19
C ILE A 38 -9.68 -2.00 -0.80
N PRO A 39 -9.01 -2.18 -1.95
CA PRO A 39 -9.46 -3.14 -2.93
C PRO A 39 -9.23 -4.56 -2.41
N THR A 40 -10.31 -5.20 -1.94
CA THR A 40 -10.35 -6.63 -1.65
C THR A 40 -10.34 -7.38 -2.97
N SER A 41 -9.38 -8.28 -3.21
CA SER A 41 -9.37 -9.12 -4.41
C SER A 41 -10.72 -9.86 -4.52
N SER A 42 -11.39 -9.71 -5.66
CA SER A 42 -12.70 -10.31 -5.90
C SER A 42 -12.57 -11.82 -6.13
N GLU A 43 -13.43 -12.59 -5.47
CA GLU A 43 -13.83 -13.97 -5.79
C GLU A 43 -12.92 -15.16 -5.41
N ASP A 44 -12.06 -15.06 -4.40
CA ASP A 44 -11.49 -16.27 -3.77
C ASP A 44 -11.90 -16.38 -2.29
N THR A 45 -12.73 -17.37 -1.98
CA THR A 45 -13.25 -17.70 -0.64
C THR A 45 -12.23 -18.39 0.27
N THR A 46 -10.93 -18.26 -0.02
CA THR A 46 -9.85 -18.81 0.78
C THR A 46 -8.89 -17.69 1.15
N GLU A 47 -9.16 -17.11 2.31
CA GLU A 47 -8.24 -16.32 3.16
C GLU A 47 -6.92 -15.90 2.52
N THR A 48 -6.88 -14.70 1.97
CA THR A 48 -5.65 -13.93 1.91
C THR A 48 -6.05 -12.47 2.12
N SER A 49 -5.73 -11.91 3.30
CA SER A 49 -5.81 -10.51 3.74
C SER A 49 -6.73 -9.55 2.94
N SER A 50 -7.58 -8.78 3.63
CA SER A 50 -8.36 -7.69 3.02
C SER A 50 -7.53 -6.67 2.23
N PHE A 51 -6.20 -6.67 2.42
CA PHE A 51 -5.23 -5.80 1.78
C PHE A 51 -4.41 -6.45 0.67
N SER A 52 -4.69 -7.71 0.27
CA SER A 52 -3.81 -8.48 -0.64
C SER A 52 -3.43 -7.75 -1.93
N ARG A 53 -4.37 -7.06 -2.58
CA ARG A 53 -4.08 -6.26 -3.78
C ARG A 53 -3.21 -5.03 -3.46
N LEU A 54 -3.54 -4.31 -2.39
CA LEU A 54 -2.76 -3.16 -1.95
C LEU A 54 -1.32 -3.56 -1.59
N ILE A 55 -1.13 -4.73 -0.97
CA ILE A 55 0.18 -5.30 -0.65
C ILE A 55 0.98 -5.57 -1.93
N GLN A 56 0.36 -6.16 -2.96
CA GLN A 56 1.00 -6.39 -4.25
C GLN A 56 1.40 -5.07 -4.94
N ASP A 57 0.50 -4.08 -4.94
CA ASP A 57 0.78 -2.77 -5.53
C ASP A 57 1.96 -2.09 -4.81
N LEU A 58 2.01 -2.16 -3.48
CA LEU A 58 3.13 -1.61 -2.69
C LEU A 58 4.45 -2.35 -2.92
N GLU A 59 4.41 -3.68 -3.08
CA GLU A 59 5.58 -4.49 -3.40
C GLU A 59 6.16 -4.12 -4.77
N GLN A 60 5.31 -4.02 -5.79
CA GLN A 60 5.74 -3.61 -7.12
C GLN A 60 6.35 -2.21 -7.10
N LEU A 61 5.73 -1.27 -6.38
CA LEU A 61 6.26 0.09 -6.25
C LEU A 61 7.59 0.14 -5.49
N SER A 62 7.79 -0.73 -4.50
CA SER A 62 9.06 -0.80 -3.76
C SER A 62 10.19 -1.37 -4.63
N GLU A 63 9.91 -2.33 -5.50
CA GLU A 63 10.90 -2.85 -6.45
C GLU A 63 11.32 -1.81 -7.48
N GLN A 64 10.37 -0.95 -7.91
CA GLN A 64 10.59 0.11 -8.89
C GLN A 64 11.21 1.38 -8.30
N ALA A 65 11.08 1.61 -7.00
CA ALA A 65 11.60 2.80 -6.35
C ALA A 65 13.13 2.89 -6.48
N ASN A 66 13.64 4.05 -6.90
CA ASN A 66 15.08 4.26 -7.06
C ASN A 66 15.77 4.61 -5.72
N ASP A 67 15.03 5.26 -4.80
CA ASP A 67 15.55 5.69 -3.52
C ASP A 67 15.37 4.59 -2.45
N TYR A 68 16.43 4.30 -1.71
CA TYR A 68 16.41 3.28 -0.65
C TYR A 68 15.43 3.61 0.48
N SER A 69 15.25 4.89 0.82
CA SER A 69 14.29 5.32 1.84
C SER A 69 12.85 5.09 1.39
N ASP A 70 12.54 5.34 0.11
CA ASP A 70 11.22 5.03 -0.46
C ASP A 70 10.93 3.53 -0.39
N ARG A 71 11.92 2.68 -0.69
CA ARG A 71 11.81 1.22 -0.55
C ARG A 71 11.51 0.79 0.88
N ILE A 72 12.19 1.39 1.86
CA ILE A 72 11.95 1.08 3.28
C ILE A 72 10.51 1.42 3.64
N HIS A 73 10.06 2.63 3.38
CA HIS A 73 8.72 3.06 3.79
C HIS A 73 7.59 2.28 3.12
N LEU A 74 7.76 1.89 1.85
CA LEU A 74 6.80 1.05 1.16
C LEU A 74 6.76 -0.37 1.74
N ASN A 75 7.92 -0.93 2.09
CA ASN A 75 7.98 -2.24 2.72
C ASN A 75 7.47 -2.21 4.17
N GLU A 76 7.72 -1.15 4.94
CA GLU A 76 7.15 -0.96 6.29
C GLU A 76 5.62 -0.98 6.24
N LEU A 77 5.02 -0.17 5.35
CA LEU A 77 3.57 -0.17 5.15
C LEU A 77 3.06 -1.54 4.71
N LYS A 78 3.79 -2.24 3.82
CA LYS A 78 3.43 -3.60 3.36
C LYS A 78 3.38 -4.59 4.54
N GLU A 79 4.40 -4.61 5.38
CA GLU A 79 4.49 -5.49 6.53
C GLU A 79 3.42 -5.19 7.58
N GLU A 80 3.10 -3.91 7.82
CA GLU A 80 2.00 -3.51 8.69
C GLU A 80 0.65 -4.04 8.17
N LEU A 81 0.38 -3.87 6.88
CA LEU A 81 -0.83 -4.39 6.23
C LEU A 81 -0.90 -5.92 6.21
N LEU A 82 0.24 -6.61 6.10
CA LEU A 82 0.31 -8.06 6.22
C LEU A 82 0.00 -8.50 7.66
N SER A 83 0.64 -7.88 8.65
CA SER A 83 0.40 -8.19 10.07
C SER A 83 -1.05 -7.94 10.49
N ASP A 84 -1.67 -6.88 9.98
CA ASP A 84 -3.05 -6.52 10.30
C ASP A 84 -4.09 -7.29 9.49
N GLY A 85 -3.71 -7.73 8.28
CA GLY A 85 -4.53 -8.57 7.42
C GLY A 85 -4.54 -10.05 7.81
N ILE A 86 -3.61 -10.45 8.69
CA ILE A 86 -3.64 -11.71 9.42
C ILE A 86 -4.48 -11.46 10.69
N GLU A 87 -5.77 -11.15 10.54
CA GLU A 87 -6.69 -11.45 11.65
C GLU A 87 -6.65 -12.97 11.81
N VAL A 88 -6.17 -13.41 12.97
CA VAL A 88 -6.06 -14.82 13.36
C VAL A 88 -7.44 -15.46 13.22
N SER A 89 -7.60 -16.32 12.21
CA SER A 89 -8.75 -17.22 12.04
C SER A 89 -9.03 -18.03 13.32
#